data_AF-A0A662VRK3-F1
#
_entry.id   AF-A0A662VRK3-F1
#
_cell.length_a   1.000
_cell.length_b   1.000
_cell.length_c   1.000
_cell.angle_alpha   90.00
_cell.angle_beta   90.00
_cell.angle_gamma   90.00
#
_symmetry.space_group_name_H-M   'P 1'
#
loop_
_entity.id
_entity.type
_entity.pdbx_description
1 polymer ?
#
loop_
_entity_poly.entity_id
_entity_poly.type
_entity_poly.pdbx_seq_one_letter_code
_entity_poly.pdbx_strand_id
1 'polypeptide(L)'
;MLKLNEKREKILTVWQDKIFERYPVKPSVPEIVGYVEECTEKIFDKFVEVYNGGDFEGVEEAVDDLMRYLAVDAKLSPGQSVEYIFFLKELILNEFSPDFKEFIKINNIVDKLACMAFDIYTKCREHIYELRLEQKEEEKKMLERVIYFAEVSKTAKHLNIDPIDDVDAD
;
A
#
# COMPACT_ATOMS: atom_id res chain seq x y z
N MET A 1 20.37 27.26 5.00
CA MET A 1 19.90 25.98 5.54
C MET A 1 18.49 26.18 6.02
N LEU A 2 17.55 25.55 5.33
CA LEU A 2 16.12 25.69 5.61
C LEU A 2 15.79 25.12 6.99
N LYS A 3 14.96 25.85 7.74
CA LYS A 3 14.42 25.38 9.02
C LYS A 3 13.10 24.63 8.79
N LEU A 4 13.20 23.45 8.18
CA LEU A 4 12.05 22.64 7.77
C LEU A 4 11.06 22.37 8.93
N ASN A 5 11.58 22.23 10.16
CA ASN A 5 10.76 22.00 11.35
C ASN A 5 9.81 23.17 11.71
N GLU A 6 10.08 24.41 11.27
CA GLU A 6 9.19 25.55 11.54
C GLU A 6 7.83 25.45 10.82
N LYS A 7 7.75 24.63 9.75
CA LYS A 7 6.54 24.39 8.98
C LYS A 7 6.08 22.93 9.00
N ARG A 8 6.66 22.10 9.89
CA ARG A 8 6.40 20.65 9.99
C ARG A 8 4.90 20.33 10.03
N GLU A 9 4.18 20.89 11.01
CA GLU A 9 2.74 20.63 11.19
C GLU A 9 1.93 20.97 9.94
N LYS A 10 2.23 22.11 9.31
CA LYS A 10 1.52 22.56 8.10
C LYS A 10 1.79 21.63 6.92
N ILE A 11 3.05 21.25 6.69
CA ILE A 11 3.42 20.32 5.60
C ILE A 11 2.75 18.96 5.83
N LEU A 12 2.86 18.39 7.03
CA LEU A 12 2.27 17.08 7.35
C LEU A 12 0.76 17.10 7.18
N THR A 13 0.07 18.12 7.68
CA THR A 13 -1.39 18.23 7.55
C THR A 13 -1.82 18.21 6.07
N VAL A 14 -1.20 19.05 5.24
CA VAL A 14 -1.53 19.11 3.81
C VAL A 14 -1.15 17.81 3.09
N TRP A 15 -0.05 17.18 3.48
CA TRP A 15 0.38 15.90 2.91
C TRP A 15 -0.60 14.77 3.23
N GLN A 16 -1.00 14.65 4.50
CA GLN A 16 -1.95 13.66 4.97
C GLN A 16 -3.33 13.87 4.33
N ASP A 17 -3.80 15.11 4.24
CA ASP A 17 -5.04 15.43 3.53
C ASP A 17 -5.00 15.02 2.06
N LYS A 18 -3.86 15.21 1.38
CA LYS A 18 -3.66 14.74 -0.01
C LYS A 18 -3.78 13.22 -0.13
N ILE A 19 -3.23 12.47 0.82
CA ILE A 19 -3.33 11.00 0.86
C ILE A 19 -4.80 10.56 1.02
N PHE A 20 -5.57 11.27 1.85
CA PHE A 20 -6.99 10.96 2.06
C PHE A 20 -7.94 11.50 0.98
N GLU A 21 -7.50 12.39 0.10
CA GLU A 21 -8.34 13.02 -0.94
C GLU A 21 -9.06 12.00 -1.84
N ARG A 22 -8.46 10.82 -2.04
CA ARG A 22 -9.03 9.76 -2.89
C ARG A 22 -10.23 9.06 -2.25
N TYR A 23 -10.44 9.21 -0.94
CA TYR A 23 -11.61 8.67 -0.27
C TYR A 23 -12.79 9.62 -0.44
N PRO A 24 -13.97 9.12 -0.86
CA PRO A 24 -15.16 9.96 -1.00
C PRO A 24 -15.62 10.57 0.33
N VAL A 25 -15.25 9.93 1.44
CA VAL A 25 -15.41 10.43 2.81
C VAL A 25 -14.10 10.14 3.54
N LYS A 26 -13.50 11.16 4.15
CA LYS A 26 -12.27 10.99 4.96
C LYS A 26 -12.52 9.90 6.01
N PRO A 27 -11.62 8.91 6.15
CA PRO A 27 -11.77 7.88 7.17
C PRO A 27 -11.95 8.52 8.55
N SER A 28 -12.99 8.10 9.27
CA SER A 28 -13.27 8.55 10.65
C SER A 28 -12.74 7.58 11.70
N VAL A 29 -12.17 6.44 11.27
CA VAL A 29 -11.59 5.41 12.12
C VAL A 29 -10.23 5.90 12.62
N PRO A 30 -10.08 6.20 13.93
CA PRO A 30 -8.85 6.79 14.47
C PRO A 30 -7.60 5.95 14.21
N GLU A 31 -7.73 4.63 14.19
CA GLU A 31 -6.62 3.71 13.96
C GLU A 31 -6.07 3.83 12.53
N ILE A 32 -6.93 4.03 11.53
CA ILE A 32 -6.52 4.22 10.13
C ILE A 32 -5.85 5.57 9.96
N VAL A 33 -6.43 6.60 10.58
CA VAL A 33 -5.89 7.96 10.52
C VAL A 33 -4.53 8.03 11.20
N GLY A 34 -4.43 7.52 12.42
CA GLY A 34 -3.20 7.49 13.20
C GLY A 34 -2.09 6.68 12.54
N TYR A 35 -2.43 5.59 11.84
CA TYR A 35 -1.46 4.80 11.07
C TYR A 35 -0.81 5.64 9.96
N VAL A 36 -1.59 6.35 9.15
CA VAL A 36 -1.06 7.21 8.09
C VAL A 36 -0.29 8.40 8.67
N GLU A 37 -0.77 8.99 9.76
CA GLU A 37 -0.09 10.06 10.47
C GLU A 37 1.29 9.61 10.94
N GLU A 38 1.38 8.49 11.66
CA GLU A 38 2.65 7.95 12.16
C GLU A 38 3.66 7.67 11.02
N CYS A 39 3.20 7.08 9.91
CA CYS A 39 4.06 6.79 8.77
C CYS A 39 4.61 8.08 8.14
N THR A 40 3.72 9.04 7.88
CA THR A 40 4.10 10.31 7.25
C THR A 40 5.01 11.13 8.15
N GLU A 41 4.80 11.13 9.46
CA GLU A 41 5.68 11.77 10.43
C GLU A 41 7.09 11.18 10.39
N LYS A 42 7.22 9.86 10.49
CA LYS A 42 8.52 9.17 10.44
C LYS A 42 9.26 9.44 9.13
N ILE A 43 8.56 9.41 8.00
CA ILE A 43 9.17 9.70 6.69
C ILE A 43 9.65 11.15 6.62
N PHE A 44 8.85 12.11 7.11
CA PHE A 44 9.23 13.52 7.12
C PHE A 44 10.40 13.79 8.07
N ASP A 45 10.40 13.20 9.25
CA ASP A 45 11.48 13.36 10.22
C ASP A 45 12.79 12.79 9.67
N LYS A 46 12.74 11.63 9.00
CA LYS A 46 13.90 11.09 8.26
C LYS A 46 14.32 12.01 7.11
N PHE A 47 13.38 12.57 6.36
CA PHE A 47 13.69 13.54 5.30
C PHE A 47 14.50 14.71 5.86
N VAL A 48 14.09 15.26 7.01
CA VAL A 48 14.80 16.35 7.70
C VAL A 48 16.18 15.89 8.18
N GLU A 49 16.30 14.67 8.72
CA GLU A 49 17.57 14.10 9.15
C GLU A 49 18.58 13.99 7.99
N VAL A 50 18.18 13.41 6.86
CA VAL A 50 19.00 13.31 5.65
C VAL A 50 19.33 14.70 5.09
N TYR A 51 18.36 15.62 5.13
CA TYR A 51 18.59 17.01 4.75
C TYR A 51 19.65 17.68 5.63
N ASN A 52 19.84 17.24 6.87
CA ASN A 52 20.87 17.74 7.77
C ASN A 52 22.20 16.95 7.70
N GLY A 53 22.31 15.95 6.81
CA GLY A 53 23.53 15.19 6.57
C GLY A 53 23.55 13.78 7.16
N GLY A 54 22.42 13.28 7.67
CA GLY A 54 22.24 11.87 8.01
C GLY A 54 22.04 10.97 6.79
N ASP A 55 21.54 9.76 7.03
CA ASP A 55 21.27 8.74 6.01
C ASP A 55 19.83 8.22 6.09
N PHE A 56 19.48 7.26 5.23
CA PHE A 56 18.12 6.72 5.09
C PHE A 56 17.83 5.55 6.04
N GLU A 57 18.76 5.16 6.91
CA GLU A 57 18.60 3.97 7.74
C GLU A 57 17.37 4.08 8.65
N GLY A 58 16.52 3.05 8.63
CA GLY A 58 15.34 2.94 9.50
C GLY A 58 14.09 3.61 8.95
N VAL A 59 14.10 4.13 7.72
CA VAL A 59 12.90 4.69 7.07
C VAL A 59 12.09 3.64 6.33
N GLU A 60 12.71 2.50 6.03
CA GLU A 60 12.16 1.45 5.19
C GLU A 60 10.81 0.94 5.73
N GLU A 61 10.70 0.78 7.05
CA GLU A 61 9.47 0.35 7.72
C GLU A 61 8.34 1.37 7.55
N ALA A 62 8.61 2.67 7.76
CA ALA A 62 7.60 3.71 7.61
C ALA A 62 7.14 3.87 6.15
N VAL A 63 8.06 3.69 5.19
CA VAL A 63 7.72 3.67 3.76
C VAL A 63 6.91 2.41 3.43
N ASP A 64 7.29 1.24 3.95
CA ASP A 64 6.53 -0.01 3.80
C ASP A 64 5.10 0.13 4.30
N ASP A 65 4.93 0.65 5.51
CA ASP A 65 3.63 0.80 6.12
C ASP A 65 2.71 1.71 5.28
N LEU A 66 3.23 2.86 4.83
CA LEU A 66 2.48 3.77 3.96
C LEU A 66 2.15 3.13 2.60
N MET A 67 3.13 2.49 1.96
CA MET A 67 2.94 1.87 0.65
C MET A 67 1.98 0.68 0.72
N ARG A 68 2.00 -0.09 1.81
CA ARG A 68 1.06 -1.19 2.06
C ARG A 68 -0.36 -0.68 2.21
N TYR A 69 -0.56 0.42 2.96
CA TYR A 69 -1.87 1.09 3.04
C TYR A 69 -2.36 1.52 1.65
N LEU A 70 -1.52 2.15 0.86
CA LEU A 70 -1.86 2.57 -0.51
C LEU A 70 -2.12 1.38 -1.45
N ALA A 71 -1.42 0.25 -1.27
CA ALA A 71 -1.54 -0.93 -2.12
C ALA A 71 -2.92 -1.60 -2.03
N VAL A 72 -3.65 -1.40 -0.92
CA VAL A 72 -5.01 -1.92 -0.72
C VAL A 72 -6.00 -1.31 -1.72
N ASP A 73 -5.81 -0.07 -2.17
CA ASP A 73 -6.65 0.51 -3.23
C ASP A 73 -6.31 -0.13 -4.58
N ALA A 74 -7.16 -1.06 -5.01
CA ALA A 74 -7.03 -1.77 -6.28
C ALA A 74 -6.88 -0.85 -7.51
N LYS A 75 -7.43 0.38 -7.46
CA LYS A 75 -7.42 1.34 -8.58
C LYS A 75 -6.21 2.26 -8.58
N LEU A 76 -5.39 2.25 -7.53
CA LEU A 76 -4.17 3.04 -7.48
C LEU A 76 -3.08 2.32 -8.29
N SER A 77 -2.41 3.05 -9.18
CA SER A 77 -1.26 2.53 -9.93
C SER A 77 0.06 2.77 -9.18
N PRO A 78 1.14 2.05 -9.50
CA PRO A 78 2.46 2.33 -8.93
C PRO A 78 2.89 3.79 -9.12
N GLY A 79 2.69 4.36 -10.31
CA GLY A 79 3.01 5.77 -10.55
C GLY A 79 2.22 6.73 -9.66
N GLN A 80 0.93 6.48 -9.47
CA GLN A 80 0.07 7.28 -8.56
C GLN A 80 0.47 7.11 -7.09
N SER A 81 0.94 5.93 -6.68
CA SER A 81 1.39 5.73 -5.29
C SER A 81 2.63 6.55 -4.95
N VAL A 82 3.56 6.67 -5.89
CA VAL A 82 4.82 7.40 -5.69
C VAL A 82 4.61 8.92 -5.82
N GLU A 83 3.55 9.35 -6.50
CA GLU A 83 3.15 10.77 -6.56
C GLU A 83 3.00 11.39 -5.16
N TYR A 84 2.50 10.63 -4.18
CA TYR A 84 2.41 11.10 -2.79
C TYR A 84 3.78 11.41 -2.18
N ILE A 85 4.84 10.69 -2.56
CA ILE A 85 6.21 10.99 -2.13
C ILE A 85 6.74 12.22 -2.88
N PHE A 86 6.50 12.32 -4.18
CA PHE A 86 6.91 13.49 -4.96
C PHE A 86 6.24 14.79 -4.51
N PHE A 87 5.00 14.71 -4.03
CA PHE A 87 4.24 15.85 -3.53
C PHE A 87 4.93 16.57 -2.37
N LEU A 88 5.79 15.89 -1.59
CA LEU A 88 6.62 16.53 -0.58
C LEU A 88 7.50 17.66 -1.14
N LYS A 89 8.00 17.52 -2.38
CA LYS A 89 8.79 18.58 -3.03
C LYS A 89 7.94 19.83 -3.20
N GLU A 90 6.72 19.69 -3.69
CA GLU A 90 5.81 20.81 -3.90
C GLU A 90 5.48 21.50 -2.57
N LEU A 91 5.18 20.73 -1.53
CA LEU A 91 4.90 21.27 -0.20
C LEU A 91 6.07 22.10 0.35
N ILE A 92 7.29 21.59 0.22
CA ILE A 92 8.48 22.30 0.69
C ILE A 92 8.73 23.56 -0.14
N LEU A 93 8.57 23.51 -1.46
CA LEU A 93 8.79 24.66 -2.35
C LEU A 93 7.72 25.74 -2.23
N ASN A 94 6.52 25.39 -1.77
CA ASN A 94 5.46 26.35 -1.47
C ASN A 94 5.70 27.10 -0.15
N GLU A 95 6.32 26.45 0.84
CA GLU A 95 6.57 27.05 2.16
C GLU A 95 7.94 27.72 2.27
N PHE A 96 8.90 27.33 1.44
CA PHE A 96 10.28 27.80 1.50
C PHE A 96 10.77 28.22 0.12
N SER A 97 11.71 29.16 0.08
CA SER A 97 12.42 29.56 -1.14
C SER A 97 13.86 29.05 -1.10
N PRO A 98 14.11 27.74 -1.36
CA PRO A 98 15.46 27.19 -1.35
C PRO A 98 16.34 27.85 -2.40
N ASP A 99 17.63 27.97 -2.09
CA ASP A 99 18.62 28.22 -3.13
C ASP A 99 18.79 26.99 -4.05
N PHE A 100 19.55 27.14 -5.14
CA PHE A 100 19.74 26.06 -6.11
C PHE A 100 20.38 24.80 -5.50
N LYS A 101 21.29 24.94 -4.52
CA LYS A 101 21.94 23.80 -3.86
C LYS A 101 20.96 23.10 -2.92
N GLU A 102 20.17 23.85 -2.17
CA GLU A 102 19.12 23.33 -1.30
C GLU A 102 18.05 22.60 -2.13
N PHE A 103 17.66 23.15 -3.29
CA PHE A 103 16.73 22.51 -4.22
C PHE A 103 17.26 21.17 -4.74
N ILE A 104 18.53 21.10 -5.17
CA ILE A 104 19.14 19.83 -5.61
C ILE A 104 19.12 18.81 -4.46
N LYS A 105 19.45 19.24 -3.24
CA LYS A 105 19.46 18.37 -2.07
C LYS A 105 18.06 17.80 -1.77
N ILE A 106 17.04 18.65 -1.76
CA ILE A 106 15.64 18.24 -1.57
C ILE A 106 15.23 17.23 -2.64
N ASN A 107 15.53 17.51 -3.92
CA ASN A 107 15.18 16.61 -5.02
C ASN A 107 15.81 15.24 -4.87
N ASN A 108 17.12 15.18 -4.61
CA ASN A 108 17.83 13.92 -4.45
C ASN A 108 17.28 13.07 -3.31
N ILE A 109 16.83 13.70 -2.22
CA ILE A 109 16.26 12.97 -1.07
C ILE A 109 14.90 12.38 -1.46
N VAL A 110 14.01 13.20 -2.03
CA VAL A 110 12.69 12.71 -2.44
C VAL A 110 12.80 11.67 -3.56
N ASP A 111 13.71 11.83 -4.51
CA ASP A 111 13.90 10.84 -5.59
C ASP A 111 14.30 9.46 -5.03
N LYS A 112 15.17 9.43 -4.01
CA LYS A 112 15.52 8.19 -3.31
C LYS A 112 14.34 7.58 -2.56
N LEU A 113 13.59 8.39 -1.82
CA LEU A 113 12.37 7.92 -1.13
C LEU A 113 11.34 7.40 -2.14
N ALA A 114 11.20 8.06 -3.29
CA ALA A 114 10.28 7.70 -4.35
C ALA A 114 10.65 6.35 -4.99
N CYS A 115 11.94 6.11 -5.28
CA CYS A 115 12.42 4.81 -5.75
C CYS A 115 12.15 3.70 -4.73
N MET A 116 12.47 3.94 -3.46
CA MET A 116 12.20 2.99 -2.38
C MET A 116 10.71 2.67 -2.27
N ALA A 117 9.86 3.70 -2.27
CA ALA A 117 8.41 3.58 -2.23
C ALA A 117 7.87 2.78 -3.42
N PHE A 118 8.40 2.99 -4.63
CA PHE A 118 8.01 2.24 -5.82
C PHE A 118 8.29 0.74 -5.67
N ASP A 119 9.51 0.38 -5.26
CA ASP A 119 9.93 -1.02 -5.09
C ASP A 119 9.10 -1.73 -4.01
N ILE A 120 8.82 -1.02 -2.92
CA ILE A 120 8.00 -1.53 -1.81
C ILE A 120 6.53 -1.69 -2.24
N TYR A 121 5.94 -0.68 -2.88
CA TYR A 121 4.56 -0.72 -3.33
C TYR A 121 4.31 -1.86 -4.32
N THR A 122 5.23 -2.04 -5.28
CA THR A 122 5.12 -3.10 -6.28
C THR A 122 5.18 -4.49 -5.64
N LYS A 123 6.08 -4.71 -4.68
CA LYS A 123 6.12 -5.95 -3.87
C LYS A 123 4.83 -6.18 -3.09
N CYS A 124 4.27 -5.15 -2.47
CA CYS A 124 2.99 -5.24 -1.76
C CYS A 124 1.86 -5.68 -2.71
N ARG A 125 1.81 -5.10 -3.92
CA ARG A 125 0.79 -5.45 -4.92
C ARG A 125 0.96 -6.86 -5.47
N GLU A 126 2.19 -7.27 -5.75
CA GLU A 126 2.53 -8.63 -6.15
C GLU A 126 2.00 -9.63 -5.12
N HIS A 127 2.34 -9.42 -3.84
CA HIS A 127 1.88 -10.27 -2.76
C HIS A 127 0.35 -10.34 -2.64
N ILE A 128 -0.34 -9.21 -2.76
CA ILE A 128 -1.82 -9.18 -2.79
C ILE A 128 -2.37 -10.02 -3.96
N TYR A 129 -1.72 -9.98 -5.13
CA TYR A 129 -2.17 -10.76 -6.28
C TYR A 129 -1.89 -12.25 -6.13
N GLU A 130 -0.76 -12.64 -5.54
CA GLU A 130 -0.46 -14.03 -5.18
C GLU A 130 -1.55 -14.60 -4.27
N LEU A 131 -1.86 -13.89 -3.18
CA LEU A 131 -2.93 -14.30 -2.25
C LEU A 131 -4.30 -14.42 -2.94
N ARG A 132 -4.62 -13.51 -3.87
CA ARG A 132 -5.87 -13.60 -4.65
C ARG A 132 -5.88 -14.79 -5.60
N LEU A 133 -4.74 -15.13 -6.19
CA LEU A 133 -4.61 -16.28 -7.07
C LEU A 133 -4.80 -17.58 -6.29
N GLU A 134 -4.13 -17.72 -5.14
CA GLU A 134 -4.28 -18.87 -4.23
C GLU A 134 -5.75 -19.07 -3.83
N GLN A 135 -6.42 -17.99 -3.40
CA GLN A 135 -7.86 -18.03 -3.08
C GLN A 135 -8.71 -18.50 -4.28
N LYS A 136 -8.40 -18.03 -5.49
CA LYS A 136 -9.14 -18.45 -6.70
C LYS A 136 -8.91 -19.91 -7.05
N GLU A 137 -7.71 -20.44 -6.80
CA GLU A 137 -7.42 -21.86 -6.99
C GLU A 137 -8.17 -22.75 -5.99
N GLU A 138 -8.25 -22.34 -4.73
CA GLU A 138 -9.04 -23.02 -3.70
C GLU A 138 -10.54 -23.01 -4.04
N GLU A 139 -11.09 -21.84 -4.42
CA GLU A 139 -12.48 -21.70 -4.87
C GLU A 139 -12.77 -22.62 -6.05
N LYS A 140 -11.87 -22.67 -7.04
CA LYS A 140 -12.00 -23.55 -8.21
C LYS A 140 -12.05 -25.03 -7.80
N LYS A 141 -11.14 -25.49 -6.95
CA LYS A 141 -11.11 -26.88 -6.47
C LYS A 141 -12.40 -27.26 -5.74
N MET A 142 -12.95 -26.34 -4.93
CA MET A 142 -14.24 -26.56 -4.26
C MET A 142 -15.38 -26.69 -5.26
N LEU A 143 -15.43 -25.84 -6.28
CA LEU A 143 -16.45 -25.92 -7.34
C LEU A 143 -16.35 -27.21 -8.14
N GLU A 144 -15.15 -27.66 -8.50
CA GLU A 144 -14.93 -28.94 -9.21
C GLU A 144 -15.47 -30.13 -8.39
N ARG A 145 -15.23 -30.15 -7.07
CA ARG A 145 -15.77 -31.17 -6.17
C ARG A 145 -17.30 -31.15 -6.09
N VAL A 146 -17.90 -29.96 -6.03
CA VAL A 146 -19.36 -29.80 -6.00
C VAL A 146 -19.99 -30.31 -7.30
N ILE A 147 -19.39 -29.98 -8.45
CA ILE A 147 -19.84 -30.46 -9.76
C ILE A 147 -19.76 -31.99 -9.81
N TYR A 148 -18.61 -32.56 -9.44
CA TYR A 148 -18.42 -34.01 -9.39
C TYR A 148 -19.44 -34.71 -8.49
N PHE A 149 -19.66 -34.20 -7.27
CA PHE A 149 -20.66 -34.76 -6.35
C PHE A 149 -22.07 -34.70 -6.93
N ALA A 150 -22.42 -33.61 -7.63
CA ALA A 150 -23.72 -33.48 -8.29
C ALA A 150 -23.91 -34.49 -9.43
N GLU A 151 -22.84 -34.81 -10.17
CA GLU A 151 -22.84 -35.84 -11.21
C GLU A 151 -23.04 -37.24 -10.61
N VAL A 152 -22.24 -37.60 -9.60
CA VAL A 152 -22.36 -38.87 -8.88
C VAL A 152 -23.76 -39.02 -8.28
N SER A 153 -24.26 -37.98 -7.62
CA SER A 153 -25.60 -37.97 -7.03
C SER A 153 -26.73 -38.15 -8.05
N LYS A 154 -26.60 -37.61 -9.26
CA LYS A 154 -27.57 -37.85 -10.34
C LYS A 154 -27.53 -39.30 -10.78
N THR A 155 -26.34 -39.85 -11.00
CA THR A 155 -26.16 -41.25 -11.41
C THR A 155 -26.70 -42.22 -10.35
N ALA A 156 -26.37 -42.02 -9.07
CA ALA A 156 -26.84 -42.83 -7.96
C ALA A 156 -28.38 -42.82 -7.85
N LYS A 157 -29.01 -41.63 -8.00
CA LYS A 157 -30.48 -41.50 -8.08
C LYS A 157 -31.08 -42.29 -9.24
N HIS A 158 -30.45 -42.30 -10.41
CA HIS A 158 -30.91 -43.09 -11.55
C HIS A 158 -30.80 -44.60 -11.33
N LEU A 159 -29.82 -45.03 -10.54
CA LEU A 159 -29.57 -46.43 -10.18
C LEU A 159 -30.33 -46.87 -8.91
N ASN A 160 -31.04 -45.95 -8.24
CA ASN A 160 -31.73 -46.18 -6.97
C ASN A 160 -30.79 -46.61 -5.82
N ILE A 161 -29.55 -46.10 -5.85
CA ILE A 161 -28.49 -46.31 -4.87
C ILE A 161 -28.31 -45.02 -4.06
N ASP A 162 -27.95 -45.10 -2.78
CA ASP A 162 -27.63 -43.92 -1.97
C ASP A 162 -26.33 -43.27 -2.50
N PRO A 163 -26.34 -41.97 -2.87
CA PRO A 163 -25.14 -41.27 -3.34
C PRO A 163 -23.94 -41.28 -2.39
N ILE A 164 -24.19 -41.55 -1.09
CA ILE A 164 -23.15 -41.52 -0.05
C ILE A 164 -22.50 -42.90 0.12
N ASP A 165 -23.19 -43.99 -0.22
CA ASP A 165 -22.70 -45.36 -0.05
C ASP A 165 -21.61 -45.74 -1.08
N ASP A 166 -21.48 -44.99 -2.18
CA ASP A 166 -20.47 -45.20 -3.25
C ASP A 166 -19.17 -44.40 -3.02
N VAL A 167 -19.08 -43.61 -1.93
CA VAL A 167 -17.90 -42.78 -1.62
C VAL A 167 -16.83 -43.55 -0.82
N ASP A 168 -17.16 -44.73 -0.30
CA ASP A 168 -16.28 -45.59 0.51
C ASP A 168 -15.80 -46.88 -0.21
N ALA A 169 -15.94 -46.95 -1.54
CA ALA A 169 -15.41 -48.06 -2.34
C ALA A 169 -14.18 -47.63 -3.17
N ASP A 170 -13.01 -47.91 -2.59
CA ASP A 170 -11.61 -47.80 -3.08
C ASP A 170 -10.92 -46.42 -3.12
#